data_AF-A0A2T2S7W9-F1
#
_entry.id   AF-A0A2T2S7W9-F1
#
_cell.length_a   1.000
_cell.length_b   1.000
_cell.length_c   1.000
_cell.angle_alpha   90.00
_cell.angle_beta   90.00
_cell.angle_gamma   90.00
#
_symmetry.space_group_name_H-M   'P 1'
#
loop_
_entity.id
_entity.type
_entity.pdbx_description
1 polymer ?
#
loop_
_entity_poly.entity_id
_entity_poly.type
_entity_poly.pdbx_seq_one_letter_code
_entity_poly.pdbx_strand_id
1 'polypeptide(L)'
;MSGASDREVFEYAQRENRVILTNDPDFFSLLEEGQHHGILYLTTQRAPIGRIIRDIARLVDTSRPRRSKTTSSTFLGIHGR
;
A
#
# COMPACT_ATOMS: atom_id res chain seq x y z
N MET A 1 0.68 20.09 25.18
CA MET A 1 1.33 18.86 24.69
C MET A 1 1.68 19.10 23.24
N SER A 2 2.94 19.33 22.91
CA SER A 2 3.37 19.52 21.52
C SER A 2 3.36 18.15 20.84
N GLY A 3 2.36 17.93 19.97
CA GLY A 3 2.42 16.84 19.00
C GLY A 3 3.56 17.06 18.02
N ALA A 4 3.89 16.02 17.24
CA ALA A 4 4.81 16.18 16.11
C ALA A 4 4.20 17.17 15.09
N SER A 5 5.03 18.02 14.51
CA SER A 5 4.68 18.85 13.36
C SER A 5 4.46 17.99 12.11
N ASP A 6 3.70 18.51 11.15
CA ASP A 6 3.47 17.81 9.87
C ASP A 6 4.78 17.49 9.15
N ARG A 7 5.77 18.39 9.27
CA ARG A 7 7.11 18.18 8.74
C ARG A 7 7.80 16.97 9.37
N GLU A 8 7.78 16.84 10.69
CA GLU A 8 8.37 15.71 11.39
C GLU A 8 7.69 14.38 11.02
N VAL A 9 6.35 14.40 10.88
CA VAL A 9 5.58 13.23 10.42
C VAL A 9 5.95 12.86 8.99
N PHE A 10 6.10 13.86 8.11
CA PHE A 10 6.47 13.68 6.72
C PHE A 10 7.87 13.07 6.57
N GLU A 11 8.87 13.65 7.24
CA GLU A 11 10.26 13.17 7.22
C GLU A 11 10.36 11.77 7.80
N TYR A 12 9.62 11.47 8.87
CA TYR A 12 9.53 10.13 9.43
C TYR A 12 8.95 9.12 8.43
N ALA A 13 7.81 9.45 7.80
CA ALA A 13 7.18 8.56 6.84
C ALA A 13 8.07 8.29 5.63
N GLN A 14 8.77 9.32 5.14
CA GLN A 14 9.73 9.19 4.06
C GLN A 14 10.89 8.26 4.45
N ARG A 15 11.54 8.49 5.60
CA ARG A 15 12.65 7.67 6.10
C ARG A 15 12.28 6.20 6.26
N GLU A 16 11.07 5.94 6.72
CA GLU A 16 10.58 4.58 6.99
C GLU A 16 9.88 3.92 5.80
N ASN A 17 9.87 4.57 4.62
CA ASN A 17 9.15 4.11 3.43
C ASN A 17 7.66 3.84 3.66
N ARG A 18 6.96 4.79 4.29
CA ARG A 18 5.55 4.68 4.67
C ARG A 18 4.67 5.63 3.88
N VAL A 19 3.42 5.21 3.69
CA VAL A 19 2.32 6.05 3.18
C VAL A 19 1.67 6.78 4.36
N ILE A 20 1.39 8.07 4.20
CA ILE A 20 0.67 8.87 5.20
C ILE A 20 -0.83 8.76 4.91
N LEU A 21 -1.63 8.48 5.93
CA LEU A 21 -3.09 8.53 5.86
C LEU A 21 -3.55 9.71 6.70
N THR A 22 -4.16 10.71 6.07
CA THR A 22 -4.53 11.96 6.76
C THR A 22 -5.85 12.53 6.23
N ASN A 23 -6.54 13.33 7.04
CA ASN A 23 -7.65 14.19 6.62
C ASN A 23 -7.24 15.67 6.64
N ASP A 24 -5.96 15.95 6.91
CA ASP A 24 -5.39 17.28 6.97
C ASP A 24 -4.82 17.69 5.60
N PRO A 25 -5.37 18.75 4.97
CA PRO A 25 -4.91 19.22 3.67
C PRO A 25 -3.51 19.87 3.71
N ASP A 26 -3.00 20.25 4.87
CA ASP A 26 -1.73 20.99 4.98
C ASP A 26 -0.53 20.13 4.51
N PHE A 27 -0.66 18.80 4.59
CA PHE A 27 0.29 17.83 4.02
C PHE A 27 0.44 17.91 2.49
N PHE A 28 -0.48 18.55 1.77
CA PHE A 28 -0.35 18.71 0.31
C PHE A 28 0.78 19.66 -0.08
N SER A 29 1.04 20.68 0.71
CA SER A 29 2.17 21.59 0.47
C SER A 29 3.51 20.83 0.47
N LEU A 30 3.64 19.83 1.34
CA LEU A 30 4.84 19.01 1.47
C LEU A 30 5.05 18.02 0.31
N LEU A 31 4.02 17.76 -0.52
CA LEU A 31 4.15 16.91 -1.70
C LEU A 31 5.04 17.52 -2.78
N GLU A 32 5.12 18.85 -2.84
CA GLU A 32 5.89 19.57 -3.85
C GLU A 32 7.40 19.56 -3.53
N GLU A 33 7.77 19.18 -2.31
CA GLU A 33 9.14 19.36 -1.78
C GLU A 33 10.03 18.12 -1.89
N GLY A 34 9.52 16.94 -2.25
CA GLY A 34 10.35 15.73 -2.33
C GLY A 34 9.65 14.45 -2.76
N GLN A 35 10.40 13.35 -2.81
CA GLN A 35 9.86 12.02 -3.10
C GLN A 35 9.16 11.44 -1.86
N HIS A 36 7.91 11.00 -1.98
CA HIS A 36 7.24 10.22 -0.95
C HIS A 36 6.63 8.94 -1.52
N HIS A 37 6.19 8.05 -0.63
CA HIS A 37 5.60 6.77 -1.00
C HIS A 37 4.07 6.80 -1.19
N GLY A 38 3.40 7.87 -0.79
CA GLY A 38 1.95 8.03 -0.91
C GLY A 38 1.36 8.88 0.22
N ILE A 39 0.38 9.73 -0.11
CA ILE A 39 -0.55 10.33 0.85
C ILE A 39 -1.94 9.84 0.44
N LEU A 40 -2.62 9.20 1.37
CA LEU A 40 -4.04 8.87 1.27
C LEU A 40 -4.80 9.97 2.02
N TYR A 41 -5.42 10.87 1.26
CA TYR A 41 -6.23 11.93 1.81
C TYR A 41 -7.69 11.50 1.94
N LEU A 42 -8.24 11.53 3.15
CA LEU A 42 -9.62 11.12 3.44
C LEU A 42 -10.40 12.25 4.11
N THR A 43 -11.15 13.02 3.33
CA THR A 43 -12.01 14.10 3.85
C THR A 43 -13.20 13.59 4.66
N THR A 44 -13.75 12.42 4.29
CA THR A 44 -14.93 11.84 4.93
C THR A 44 -14.59 10.48 5.53
N GLN A 45 -14.17 10.47 6.78
CA GLN A 45 -13.91 9.23 7.50
C GLN A 45 -15.23 8.54 7.90
N ARG A 46 -15.70 7.59 7.07
CA ARG A 46 -16.92 6.81 7.34
C ARG A 46 -16.69 5.60 8.26
N ALA A 47 -15.44 5.33 8.63
CA ALA A 47 -15.05 4.19 9.44
C ALA A 47 -13.78 4.49 10.26
N PRO A 48 -13.54 3.80 11.39
CA PRO A 48 -12.28 3.93 12.12
C PRO A 48 -11.06 3.63 11.23
N ILE A 49 -9.94 4.34 11.44
CA ILE A 49 -8.68 4.18 10.67
C ILE A 49 -8.25 2.70 10.60
N GLY A 50 -8.31 1.98 11.72
CA GLY A 50 -7.94 0.56 11.74
C GLY A 50 -8.81 -0.33 10.83
N ARG A 51 -10.09 0.04 10.60
CA ARG A 51 -10.95 -0.66 9.64
C ARG A 51 -10.56 -0.34 8.21
N ILE A 52 -10.27 0.93 7.92
CA ILE A 52 -9.81 1.39 6.60
C ILE A 52 -8.52 0.65 6.20
N ILE A 53 -7.52 0.63 7.10
CA ILE A 53 -6.25 -0.07 6.86
C ILE A 53 -6.48 -1.57 6.59
N ARG A 54 -7.35 -2.21 7.38
CA ARG A 54 -7.68 -3.63 7.20
C ARG A 54 -8.32 -3.91 5.85
N ASP A 55 -9.22 -3.06 5.41
CA ASP A 55 -9.92 -3.24 4.13
C ASP A 55 -8.97 -2.99 2.94
N ILE A 56 -8.04 -2.01 3.04
CA ILE A 56 -6.96 -1.83 2.06
C ILE A 56 -6.08 -3.08 1.97
N ALA A 57 -5.65 -3.64 3.11
CA ALA A 57 -4.83 -4.85 3.14
C ALA A 57 -5.52 -6.03 2.43
N ARG A 58 -6.82 -6.22 2.68
CA ARG A 58 -7.63 -7.26 2.01
C ARG A 58 -7.72 -7.08 0.50
N LEU A 59 -7.84 -5.84 0.01
CA LEU A 59 -7.83 -5.55 -1.43
C LEU A 59 -6.48 -5.92 -2.07
N VAL A 60 -5.37 -5.60 -1.39
CA VAL A 60 -4.03 -5.97 -1.85
C VAL A 60 -3.84 -7.50 -1.87
N ASP A 61 -4.31 -8.19 -0.83
CA ASP A 61 -4.19 -9.66 -0.78
C ASP A 61 -5.01 -10.37 -1.85
N THR A 62 -6.20 -9.84 -2.17
CA THR A 62 -7.10 -10.44 -3.18
C THR A 62 -6.67 -10.15 -4.62
N SER A 63 -5.95 -9.05 -4.86
CA SER A 63 -5.41 -8.69 -6.17
C SER A 63 -4.13 -9.45 -6.55
N ARG A 64 -3.50 -10.18 -5.61
CA ARG A 64 -2.39 -11.07 -5.94
C ARG A 64 -2.91 -12.28 -6.71
N PRO A 65 -2.53 -12.50 -7.98
CA PRO A 65 -2.96 -13.67 -8.72
C PRO A 65 -2.50 -14.93 -7.98
N ARG A 66 -3.42 -15.88 -7.77
CA ARG A 66 -3.07 -17.22 -7.31
C ARG A 66 -2.01 -17.75 -8.26
N ARG A 67 -0.79 -18.02 -7.78
CA ARG A 67 0.19 -18.82 -8.53
C ARG A 67 -0.51 -20.13 -8.89
N SER A 68 -0.93 -20.29 -10.13
CA SER A 68 -1.33 -21.59 -10.66
C SER A 68 -0.11 -22.48 -10.60
N LYS A 69 -0.20 -23.61 -9.89
CA LYS A 69 0.83 -24.65 -9.97
C LYS A 69 0.88 -25.09 -11.44
N THR A 70 1.96 -24.80 -12.14
CA THR A 70 2.20 -25.34 -13.48
C THR A 70 2.36 -26.85 -13.33
N THR A 71 1.32 -27.60 -13.70
CA THR A 71 1.42 -29.05 -13.85
C THR A 71 2.33 -29.31 -15.05
N SER A 72 3.60 -29.63 -14.80
CA SER A 72 4.51 -30.10 -15.83
C SER A 72 4.00 -31.47 -16.29
N SER A 73 3.29 -31.52 -17.41
CA SER A 73 3.00 -32.79 -18.07
C SER A 73 4.25 -33.21 -18.85
N THR A 74 5.02 -34.13 -18.27
CA THR A 74 6.08 -34.82 -18.99
C THR A 74 5.42 -35.68 -20.08
N PHE A 75 5.53 -35.26 -21.33
CA PHE A 75 5.23 -36.11 -22.48
C PHE A 75 6.29 -37.22 -22.53
N LEU A 76 5.97 -38.39 -21.98
CA LEU A 76 6.75 -39.60 -22.20
C LEU A 76 6.35 -40.18 -23.56
N GLY A 77 7.33 -40.25 -24.46
CA GLY A 77 7.14 -40.71 -25.84
C GLY A 77 6.67 -42.16 -25.94
N ILE A 78 5.94 -42.43 -27.02
CA ILE A 78 5.70 -43.79 -27.51
C ILE A 78 6.41 -43.92 -28.85
N HIS A 79 7.49 -44.69 -28.83
CA HIS A 79 8.15 -45.25 -30.00
C HIS A 79 7.18 -46.23 -30.69
N GLY A 80 7.01 -46.09 -32.00
CA GLY A 80 6.16 -46.97 -32.79
C GLY A 80 6.66 -47.13 -34.21
N ARG A 81 7.66 -48.01 -34.35
CA ARG A 81 8.06 -48.85 -35.50
C ARG A 81 8.35 -48.20 -36.84
#